data_AF-X1TXH5-F1
#
_entry.id   AF-X1TXH5-F1
#
_cell.length_a   1.000
_cell.length_b   1.000
_cell.length_c   1.000
_cell.angle_alpha   90.00
_cell.angle_beta   90.00
_cell.angle_gamma   90.00
#
_symmetry.space_group_name_H-M   'P 1'
#
loop_
_entity.id
_entity.type
_entity.pdbx_description
1 polymer ?
#
loop_
_entity_poly.entity_id
_entity_poly.type
_entity_poly.pdbx_seq_one_letter_code
_entity_poly.pdbx_strand_id
1 'polypeptide(L)' 'YWFEMACSEGNNLKPQLQEDITEAVWIDPNNIKMVFNNTFPVIADVLNESLPG' A
#
# COMPACT_ATOMS: atom_id res chain seq x y z
N TYR A 1 2.78 -17.30 1.21
CA TYR A 1 1.31 -17.38 1.16
C TYR A 1 0.75 -16.10 1.73
N TRP A 2 -0.16 -15.44 1.01
CA TRP A 2 -0.82 -14.20 1.42
C TRP A 2 -2.25 -14.51 1.90
N PHE A 3 -2.79 -13.68 2.79
CA PHE A 3 -4.14 -13.81 3.31
C PHE A 3 -4.87 -12.48 3.16
N GLU A 4 -6.12 -12.53 2.72
CA GLU A 4 -6.99 -11.37 2.70
C GLU A 4 -7.48 -11.09 4.12
N MET A 5 -7.34 -9.83 4.56
CA MET A 5 -7.70 -9.39 5.89
C MET A 5 -8.84 -8.38 5.80
N ALA A 6 -9.94 -8.62 6.51
CA ALA A 6 -11.03 -7.65 6.62
C ALA A 6 -10.64 -6.55 7.62
N CYS A 7 -10.75 -5.29 7.21
CA CYS A 7 -10.61 -4.14 8.10
C CYS A 7 -12.00 -3.53 8.34
N SER A 8 -12.47 -3.55 9.59
CA SER A 8 -13.77 -3.01 9.98
C SER A 8 -13.73 -1.51 10.29
N GLU A 9 -12.54 -0.95 10.49
CA GLU A 9 -12.35 0.49 10.64
C GLU A 9 -12.30 1.14 9.25
N GLY A 10 -13.01 2.26 9.05
CA GLY A 10 -13.14 2.91 7.74
C GLY A 10 -11.82 3.50 7.20
N ASN A 11 -11.90 4.24 6.08
CA ASN A 11 -10.77 4.76 5.29
C ASN A 11 -9.89 5.86 5.94
N ASN A 12 -9.82 5.91 7.27
CA ASN A 12 -8.98 6.86 7.99
C ASN A 12 -7.54 6.35 8.03
N LEU A 13 -6.74 6.64 6.99
CA LEU A 13 -5.29 6.42 7.07
C LEU A 13 -4.72 7.26 8.21
N LYS A 14 -4.10 6.58 9.17
CA LYS A 14 -3.30 7.18 10.22
C LYS A 14 -1.90 6.56 10.13
N PRO A 15 -0.84 7.37 10.13
CA PRO A 15 0.52 6.86 10.24
C PRO A 15 0.69 6.03 11.52
N GLN A 16 1.37 4.89 11.41
CA GLN A 16 1.65 4.01 12.54
C GLN A 16 2.99 4.40 13.18
N LEU A 17 2.98 5.45 13.99
CA LEU A 17 4.19 6.03 14.59
C LEU A 17 4.96 5.04 15.49
N GLN A 18 4.26 4.06 16.08
CA GLN A 18 4.90 3.02 16.88
C GLN A 18 5.78 2.07 16.04
N GLU A 19 5.44 1.92 14.76
CA GLU A 19 6.18 1.11 13.78
C GLU A 19 7.10 1.99 12.90
N ASP A 20 7.43 3.20 13.38
CA ASP A 20 8.22 4.21 12.65
C ASP A 20 7.64 4.65 11.29
N ILE A 21 6.34 4.42 11.06
CA ILE A 21 5.63 4.91 9.87
C ILE A 21 5.13 6.32 10.15
N THR A 22 5.81 7.32 9.57
CA THR A 22 5.56 8.75 9.80
C THR A 22 4.54 9.37 8.87
N GLU A 23 4.29 8.74 7.71
CA GLU A 23 3.37 9.25 6.68
C GLU A 23 2.53 8.13 6.10
N ALA A 24 1.25 8.43 5.85
CA ALA A 24 0.26 7.52 5.30
C ALA A 24 -0.65 8.33 4.37
N VAL A 25 -0.54 8.09 3.07
CA VAL A 25 -1.21 8.91 2.04
C VAL A 25 -1.99 8.04 1.06
N TRP A 26 -3.10 8.59 0.57
CA TRP A 26 -3.77 8.06 -0.61
C TRP A 26 -3.01 8.50 -1.86
N ILE A 27 -2.86 7.58 -2.82
CA ILE A 27 -2.18 7.85 -4.08
C ILE A 27 -3.18 7.70 -5.22
N ASP A 28 -3.20 8.67 -6.13
CA ASP A 28 -3.99 8.57 -7.35
C ASP A 28 -3.50 7.36 -8.17
N PRO A 29 -4.39 6.48 -8.66
CA PRO A 29 -4.00 5.31 -9.43
C PRO A 29 -3.09 5.63 -10.63
N ASN A 30 -3.22 6.80 -11.26
CA ASN A 30 -2.38 7.21 -12.38
C ASN A 30 -0.92 7.49 -11.96
N ASN A 31 -0.70 7.77 -10.67
CA ASN A 31 0.61 8.07 -10.10
C ASN A 31 1.24 6.86 -9.39
N ILE A 32 0.55 5.71 -9.31
CA ILE A 32 1.01 4.54 -8.53
C ILE A 32 2.40 4.04 -8.94
N LYS A 33 2.80 4.24 -10.19
CA LYS A 33 4.14 3.85 -10.69
C LYS A 33 5.29 4.45 -9.89
N MET A 34 5.08 5.61 -9.26
CA MET A 34 6.12 6.28 -8.48
C MET A 34 6.56 5.47 -7.25
N VAL A 35 5.69 4.65 -6.66
CA VAL A 35 6.02 3.93 -5.41
C VAL A 35 6.88 2.69 -5.66
N PHE A 36 6.84 2.12 -6.87
CA PHE A 36 7.58 0.90 -7.21
C PHE A 36 9.09 1.05 -7.09
N ASN A 37 9.62 2.27 -7.31
CA ASN A 37 11.05 2.55 -7.23
C ASN A 37 11.63 2.40 -5.81
N ASN A 38 10.79 2.49 -4.78
CA ASN A 38 11.18 2.40 -3.37
C ASN A 38 10.30 1.40 -2.60
N THR A 39 9.87 0.33 -3.28
CA THR A 39 9.06 -0.74 -2.70
C THR A 39 9.82 -2.05 -2.75
N PHE A 40 9.74 -2.86 -1.70
CA PHE A 40 10.33 -4.19 -1.70
C PHE A 40 9.74 -5.05 -2.82
N PRO A 41 10.54 -5.85 -3.56
CA PRO A 41 10.05 -6.62 -4.73
C PRO A 41 8.81 -7.46 -4.45
N VAL A 42 8.76 -8.14 -3.29
CA VAL A 42 7.62 -8.96 -2.87
C VAL A 42 6.32 -8.16 -2.72
N ILE A 43 6.39 -6.89 -2.31
CA ILE A 43 5.21 -6.01 -2.21
C ILE A 43 4.85 -5.48 -3.60
N ALA A 44 5.85 -5.15 -4.42
CA ALA A 44 5.64 -4.72 -5.80
C ALA A 44 4.91 -5.78 -6.64
N ASP A 45 5.23 -7.06 -6.43
CA ASP A 45 4.55 -8.18 -7.10
C ASP A 45 3.04 -8.19 -6.77
N VAL A 46 2.68 -8.05 -5.48
CA VAL A 46 1.28 -7.99 -5.04
C VAL A 46 0.55 -6.77 -5.62
N LEU A 47 1.23 -5.62 -5.68
CA LEU A 47 0.67 -4.40 -6.29
C LEU A 47 0.38 -4.61 -7.78
N ASN A 48 1.28 -5.26 -8.52
CA ASN A 48 1.09 -5.55 -9.95
C ASN A 48 -0.09 -6.49 -10.21
N GLU A 49 -0.32 -7.49 -9.35
CA GLU A 49 -1.49 -8.37 -9.46
C GLU A 49 -2.82 -7.65 -9.22
N SER A 50 -2.79 -6.56 -8.43
CA SER A 50 -3.98 -5.81 -8.01
C SER A 50 -4.33 -4.65 -8.96
N LEU A 51 -3.41 -4.24 -9.84
CA LEU A 51 -3.63 -3.13 -10.76
C LEU A 51 -4.28 -3.63 -12.07
N PRO A 52 -5.27 -2.91 -12.61
CA PRO A 52 -5.80 -3.20 -13.94
C PRO A 52 -4.72 -2.98 -15.00
N GLY A 53 -4.62 -3.91 -15.96
CA GLY A 53 -3.67 -3.88 -17.08
C GLY A 53 -3.94 -2.80 -18.12
#